data_AF-A0A381Y8H8-F1
#
_entry.id   AF-A0A381Y8H8-F1
#
_cell.length_a   1.000
_cell.length_b   1.000
_cell.length_c   1.000
_cell.angle_alpha   90.00
_cell.angle_beta   90.00
_cell.angle_gamma   90.00
#
_symmetry.space_group_name_H-M   'P 1'
#
loop_
_entity.id
_entity.type
_entity.pdbx_description
1 polymer ?
#
loop_
_entity_poly.entity_id
_entity_poly.type
_entity_poly.pdbx_seq_one_letter_code
_entity_poly.pdbx_strand_id
1 'polypeptide(L)' 'MRDKRYDLLFEPVQIGPVTAKNRFYQVPHCTGLGWLRPRMLAALRGMKAEGGWGVVCTEWCS' A
#
# COMPACT_ATOMS: atom_id res chain seq x y z
N MET A 1 4.62 -5.30 22.91
CA MET A 1 5.38 -6.33 22.16
C MET A 1 4.40 -7.05 21.24
N ARG A 2 4.76 -7.34 19.97
CA ARG A 2 3.87 -8.00 19.00
C ARG A 2 3.69 -9.48 19.35
N ASP A 3 2.47 -10.01 19.21
CA ASP A 3 2.19 -11.46 19.34
C ASP A 3 2.86 -12.21 18.18
N LYS A 4 3.65 -13.24 18.51
CA LYS A 4 4.44 -14.04 17.55
C LYS A 4 3.60 -14.66 16.44
N ARG A 5 2.31 -14.94 16.68
CA ARG A 5 1.39 -15.47 15.67
C ARG A 5 1.26 -14.55 14.45
N TYR A 6 1.54 -13.25 14.61
CA TYR A 6 1.46 -12.26 13.53
C TYR A 6 2.80 -11.99 12.86
N ASP A 7 3.93 -12.56 13.31
CA ASP A 7 5.24 -12.30 12.71
C ASP A 7 5.26 -12.64 11.22
N LEU A 8 4.53 -13.69 10.82
CA LEU A 8 4.33 -14.08 9.42
C LEU A 8 3.83 -12.93 8.55
N LEU A 9 2.97 -12.04 9.07
CA LEU A 9 2.40 -10.91 8.31
C LEU A 9 3.44 -9.86 7.94
N PHE A 10 4.60 -9.85 8.61
CA PHE A 10 5.66 -8.87 8.43
C PHE A 10 6.88 -9.42 7.68
N GLU A 11 6.83 -10.68 7.25
CA GLU A 11 7.86 -11.23 6.38
C GLU A 11 7.81 -10.58 4.98
N PRO A 12 8.96 -10.27 4.37
CA PRO A 12 9.03 -9.77 3.00
C PRO A 12 8.48 -10.77 1.99
N VAL A 13 7.88 -10.27 0.91
CA VAL A 13 7.32 -11.10 -0.18
C VAL A 13 7.90 -10.66 -1.51
N GLN A 14 8.50 -11.61 -2.26
CA GLN A 14 8.99 -11.36 -3.60
C GLN A 14 7.83 -11.31 -4.61
N ILE A 15 7.78 -10.26 -5.42
CA ILE A 15 6.78 -10.04 -6.46
C ILE A 15 7.53 -9.74 -7.76
N GLY A 16 7.84 -10.78 -8.53
CA GLY A 16 8.68 -10.66 -9.73
C GLY A 16 10.05 -10.06 -9.39
N PRO A 17 10.46 -8.92 -9.98
CA PRO A 17 11.77 -8.32 -9.73
C PRO A 17 11.85 -7.46 -8.46
N VAL A 18 10.74 -7.20 -7.77
CA VAL A 18 10.68 -6.33 -6.58
C VAL A 18 10.24 -7.10 -5.33
N THR A 19 10.50 -6.54 -4.15
CA THR A 19 10.14 -7.15 -2.86
C THR A 19 9.26 -6.20 -2.06
N ALA A 20 8.08 -6.68 -1.62
CA ALA A 20 7.25 -5.96 -0.66
C ALA A 20 7.77 -6.22 0.77
N LYS A 21 7.79 -5.19 1.62
CA LYS A 21 8.33 -5.28 3.00
C LYS A 21 7.50 -6.15 3.95
N ASN A 22 6.25 -6.44 3.62
CA ASN A 22 5.31 -7.20 4.44
C ASN A 22 4.11 -7.67 3.59
N ARG A 23 3.18 -8.40 4.22
CA ARG A 23 2.00 -8.99 3.56
C ARG A 23 0.78 -8.06 3.50
N PHE A 24 0.91 -6.78 3.88
CA PHE A 24 -0.18 -5.81 3.83
C PHE A 24 -0.23 -5.12 2.45
N TYR A 25 -1.24 -5.44 1.64
CA TYR A 25 -1.35 -4.99 0.26
C TYR A 25 -2.60 -4.14 0.01
N GLN A 26 -2.45 -2.85 -0.31
CA GLN A 26 -3.59 -2.01 -0.67
C GLN A 26 -3.89 -2.15 -2.16
N VAL A 27 -4.91 -2.95 -2.46
CA VAL A 27 -5.42 -3.20 -3.82
C VAL A 27 -5.96 -1.94 -4.49
N PRO A 28 -5.99 -1.85 -5.83
CA PRO A 28 -6.59 -0.71 -6.53
C PRO A 28 -8.02 -0.43 -6.04
N HIS A 29 -8.30 0.81 -5.61
CA HIS A 29 -9.63 1.25 -5.19
C HIS A 29 -9.79 2.73 -5.52
N CYS A 30 -11.00 3.11 -5.94
CA CYS A 30 -11.34 4.48 -6.28
C CYS A 30 -11.34 5.39 -5.05
N THR A 31 -11.03 6.67 -5.28
CA THR A 31 -11.15 7.73 -4.27
C THR A 31 -11.91 8.95 -4.77
N GLY A 32 -12.22 8.99 -6.08
CA GLY A 32 -12.84 10.15 -6.71
C GLY A 32 -11.90 11.35 -6.87
N LEU A 33 -10.61 11.19 -6.53
CA LEU A 33 -9.60 12.24 -6.64
C LEU A 33 -8.90 12.20 -7.99
N GLY A 34 -8.37 11.03 -8.37
CA GLY A 34 -7.72 10.78 -9.65
C GLY A 34 -6.75 11.88 -10.08
N TRP A 35 -6.69 12.11 -11.40
CA TRP A 35 -5.92 13.19 -12.01
C TRP A 35 -6.45 14.60 -11.65
N LEU A 36 -7.74 14.73 -11.32
CA LEU A 36 -8.37 16.02 -11.04
C LEU A 36 -7.88 16.65 -9.71
N ARG A 37 -7.42 15.81 -8.77
CA ARG A 37 -6.90 16.23 -7.45
C ARG A 37 -5.64 15.44 -7.08
N PRO A 38 -4.52 15.60 -7.83
CA PRO A 38 -3.37 14.71 -7.73
C PRO A 38 -2.63 14.86 -6.39
N ARG A 39 -2.59 16.07 -5.81
CA ARG A 39 -1.96 16.32 -4.50
C ARG A 39 -2.74 15.65 -3.36
N MET A 40 -4.08 15.67 -3.42
CA MET A 40 -4.91 15.00 -2.43
C MET A 40 -4.78 13.48 -2.56
N LEU A 41 -4.75 12.96 -3.79
CA LEU A 41 -4.52 11.54 -4.05
C LEU A 41 -3.17 11.10 -3.49
N ALA A 42 -2.10 11.84 -3.79
CA ALA A 42 -0.77 11.56 -3.27
C ALA A 42 -0.71 11.61 -1.74
N ALA A 43 -1.33 12.61 -1.10
CA ALA A 43 -1.40 12.70 0.36
C ALA A 43 -2.11 11.48 0.97
N LEU A 44 -3.26 11.10 0.44
CA LEU A 44 -4.02 9.95 0.93
C LEU A 44 -3.26 8.62 0.74
N ARG A 45 -2.53 8.46 -0.37
CA ARG A 45 -1.64 7.29 -0.57
C ARG A 45 -0.42 7.34 0.34
N GLY A 46 0.15 8.52 0.57
CA GLY A 46 1.25 8.75 1.50
C GLY A 46 0.91 8.32 2.92
N MET A 47 -0.28 8.65 3.42
CA MET A 47 -0.75 8.22 4.73
C MET A 47 -0.79 6.69 4.89
N LYS A 48 -1.13 5.94 3.83
CA LYS A 48 -1.08 4.46 3.87
C LYS A 48 0.36 3.95 3.87
N ALA A 49 1.23 4.56 3.08
CA ALA A 49 2.66 4.19 3.07
C ALA A 49 3.31 4.42 4.44
N GLU A 50 3.04 5.57 5.08
CA GLU A 50 3.45 5.90 6.44
C GLU A 50 2.87 4.92 7.47
N GLY A 51 1.58 4.55 7.31
CA GLY A 51 0.90 3.54 8.13
C GLY A 51 1.42 2.10 7.97
N GLY A 52 2.43 1.87 7.14
CA GLY A 52 3.14 0.60 7.09
C GLY A 52 2.67 -0.38 6.03
N TRP A 53 1.77 0.00 5.12
CA TRP A 53 1.37 -0.85 4.00
C TRP A 53 2.59 -1.21 3.13
N GLY A 54 2.72 -2.48 2.76
CA GLY A 54 3.83 -3.00 1.97
C GLY A 54 3.73 -2.62 0.50
N VAL A 55 2.51 -2.50 -0.03
CA VAL A 55 2.23 -2.02 -1.39
C VAL A 55 1.01 -1.10 -1.36
N VAL A 56 1.06 -0.01 -2.14
CA VAL A 56 0.00 1.00 -2.24
C VAL A 56 -0.29 1.27 -3.72
N CYS A 57 -1.51 0.99 -4.16
CA CYS A 57 -1.94 1.18 -5.56
C CYS A 57 -2.81 2.44 -5.74
N THR A 58 -2.76 3.05 -6.92
CA THR A 58 -3.75 4.04 -7.37
C THR A 58 -5.10 3.39 -7.67
N GLU A 59 -6.08 4.18 -8.07
CA GLU A 59 -7.31 3.68 -8.69
C GLU A 59 -7.07 3.26 -10.15
N TRP A 60 -8.13 2.84 -10.84
CA TRP A 60 -8.08 2.66 -12.30
C TRP A 60 -7.56 3.94 -12.96
N CYS A 61 -6.55 3.79 -13.82
CA CYS A 61 -5.88 4.87 -14.52
C CYS A 61 -6.12 4.66 -16.02
N SER A 62 -6.94 5.54 -16.61
CA SER A 62 -7.35 5.51 -18.02
C SER A 62 -6.26 5.98 -18.96
#